data_AF-A0A6L6CLB5-F1
#
_entry.id   AF-A0A6L6CLB5-F1
#
_cell.length_a   1.000
_cell.length_b   1.000
_cell.length_c   1.000
_cell.angle_alpha   90.00
_cell.angle_beta   90.00
_cell.angle_gamma   90.00
#
_symmetry.space_group_name_H-M   'P 1'
#
loop_
_entity.id
_entity.type
_entity.pdbx_description
1 polymer ?
#
loop_
_entity_poly.entity_id
_entity_poly.type
_entity_poly.pdbx_seq_one_letter_code
_entity_poly.pdbx_strand_id
1 'polypeptide(L)'
;MSIRFLDPATGVDVRSTEFARRTLAAAAKDNRELFQNITGAPNWRKWYIRLYGQLAIEEGRSPAQLAKMATAGLAEFHAHLHTDSGQKLSEAVANGFASDLVETVVIRGSGSKQSVAVARNQGPLADLAADWDKNGWAEPGLIESFRFLDQNPNLSLDGNLLFAVAGAAEFAPTEHWLAWGGEVAVVARNNPSTWEKLIAIARASGGTMLVPVVRQDRSTPLAELSDKELAQVAGLDMLEHYAEIASWMNQIYKDAKSKFILGLYAYTPKVNHIRVQGVQETLAELAMQKFSKDKLVLSWLATPTDSSPGPASIGQDQIARFSKRSAMRIVRDSFLGILNAARAAKPKYFDSESGQKLMLVDASVQQQGPSYSFSKRTQRWRAYLAHYAGIRVSY
;
A
#
# COMPACT_ATOMS: atom_id res chain seq x y z
N MET A 1 19.50 -2.96 -13.95
CA MET A 1 18.54 -2.18 -13.14
C MET A 1 17.20 -2.81 -13.43
N SER A 2 16.80 -3.84 -12.68
CA SER A 2 15.92 -4.90 -13.18
C SER A 2 14.60 -4.50 -13.89
N ILE A 3 13.98 -3.36 -13.53
CA ILE A 3 12.74 -2.89 -14.15
C ILE A 3 12.95 -1.59 -14.93
N ARG A 4 12.62 -1.64 -16.23
CA ARG A 4 12.64 -0.54 -17.20
C ARG A 4 11.22 -0.06 -17.51
N PHE A 5 11.10 1.20 -17.89
CA PHE A 5 9.85 1.79 -18.39
C PHE A 5 10.02 1.97 -19.88
N LEU A 6 9.36 1.15 -20.69
CA LEU A 6 9.46 1.22 -22.15
C LEU A 6 8.15 1.76 -22.73
N ASP A 7 8.25 2.52 -23.81
CA ASP A 7 7.10 2.89 -24.61
C ASP A 7 6.57 1.62 -25.30
N PRO A 8 5.31 1.22 -25.09
CA PRO A 8 4.78 -0.02 -25.64
C PRO A 8 4.68 -0.04 -27.17
N ALA A 9 4.68 1.13 -27.83
CA ALA A 9 4.62 1.23 -29.27
C ALA A 9 6.00 1.22 -29.93
N THR A 10 7.03 1.76 -29.27
CA THR A 10 8.37 1.92 -29.85
C THR A 10 9.46 1.06 -29.21
N GLY A 11 9.22 0.52 -28.01
CA GLY A 11 10.20 -0.24 -27.22
C GLY A 11 11.31 0.62 -26.61
N VAL A 12 11.24 1.95 -26.72
CA VAL A 12 12.27 2.89 -26.26
C VAL A 12 12.05 3.26 -24.78
N ASP A 13 13.13 3.49 -24.03
CA ASP A 13 13.05 3.92 -22.63
C ASP A 13 12.29 5.25 -22.47
N VAL A 14 11.39 5.27 -21.49
CA VAL A 14 10.60 6.42 -21.09
C VAL A 14 11.06 6.90 -19.71
N ARG A 15 11.25 8.21 -19.58
CA ARG A 15 11.56 8.82 -18.27
C ARG A 15 10.38 8.67 -17.33
N SER A 16 10.64 8.51 -16.03
CA SER A 16 9.58 8.31 -15.01
C SER A 16 8.49 9.39 -15.01
N THR A 17 8.83 10.65 -15.30
CA THR A 17 7.84 11.73 -15.45
C THR A 17 6.89 11.50 -16.61
N GLU A 18 7.42 11.09 -17.77
CA GLU A 18 6.62 10.86 -18.96
C GLU A 18 5.78 9.59 -18.80
N PHE A 19 6.34 8.55 -18.17
CA PHE A 19 5.60 7.35 -17.78
C PHE A 19 4.40 7.71 -16.90
N ALA A 20 4.61 8.46 -15.82
CA ALA A 20 3.53 8.90 -14.94
C ALA A 20 2.48 9.73 -15.69
N ARG A 21 2.91 10.67 -16.55
CA ARG A 21 2.01 11.50 -17.35
C ARG A 21 1.12 10.66 -18.26
N ARG A 22 1.68 9.70 -18.99
CA ARG A 22 0.92 8.79 -19.87
C ARG A 22 -0.11 7.99 -19.10
N THR A 23 0.30 7.40 -17.97
CA THR A 23 -0.62 6.67 -17.09
C THR A 23 -1.78 7.55 -16.59
N LEU A 24 -1.51 8.77 -16.12
CA LEU A 24 -2.58 9.67 -15.67
C LEU A 24 -3.46 10.15 -16.85
N ALA A 25 -2.88 10.39 -18.01
CA ALA A 25 -3.62 10.79 -19.21
C ALA A 25 -4.55 9.66 -19.68
N ALA A 26 -4.10 8.41 -19.65
CA ALA A 26 -4.94 7.25 -19.96
C ALA A 26 -6.14 7.14 -19.00
N ALA A 27 -5.92 7.38 -17.69
CA ALA A 27 -6.99 7.43 -16.71
C ALA A 27 -7.99 8.58 -16.97
N ALA A 28 -7.49 9.73 -17.45
CA ALA A 28 -8.31 10.92 -17.70
C ALA A 28 -8.89 11.01 -19.12
N LYS A 29 -8.76 9.98 -19.96
CA LYS A 29 -9.03 10.05 -21.41
C LYS A 29 -10.43 10.57 -21.79
N ASP A 30 -11.43 10.32 -20.96
CA ASP A 30 -12.82 10.75 -21.21
C ASP A 30 -13.14 12.16 -20.70
N ASN A 31 -12.23 12.76 -19.92
CA ASN A 31 -12.32 14.15 -19.49
C ASN A 31 -11.30 14.98 -20.29
N ARG A 32 -11.77 15.64 -21.35
CA ARG A 32 -10.93 16.42 -22.28
C ARG A 32 -10.09 17.48 -21.57
N GLU A 33 -10.66 18.21 -20.61
CA GLU A 33 -9.95 19.28 -19.90
C GLU A 33 -8.82 18.69 -19.04
N LEU A 34 -9.11 17.65 -18.26
CA LEU A 34 -8.12 17.00 -17.40
C LEU A 34 -7.01 16.33 -18.24
N PHE A 35 -7.37 15.66 -19.33
CA PHE A 35 -6.42 15.08 -20.27
C PHE A 35 -5.45 16.14 -20.82
N GLN A 36 -5.97 17.29 -21.27
CA GLN A 36 -5.17 18.41 -21.77
C GLN A 36 -4.29 19.01 -20.67
N ASN A 37 -4.81 19.15 -19.44
CA ASN A 37 -4.04 19.64 -18.30
C ASN A 37 -2.86 18.72 -17.95
N ILE A 38 -3.05 17.39 -18.03
CA ILE A 38 -1.99 16.41 -17.75
C ILE A 38 -0.92 16.41 -18.84
N THR A 39 -1.35 16.32 -20.10
CA THR A 39 -0.45 16.24 -21.26
C THR A 39 0.31 17.55 -21.50
N GLY A 40 -0.35 18.69 -21.29
CA GLY A 40 0.22 20.04 -21.46
C GLY A 40 0.99 20.59 -20.26
N ALA A 41 1.11 19.85 -19.15
CA ALA A 41 1.74 20.37 -17.92
C ALA A 41 3.23 20.72 -18.14
N PRO A 42 3.64 22.00 -18.06
CA PRO A 42 4.97 22.44 -18.46
C PRO A 42 6.05 22.07 -17.45
N ASN A 43 5.76 22.19 -16.15
CA ASN A 43 6.68 21.83 -15.07
C ASN A 43 6.04 20.79 -14.15
N TRP A 44 6.25 19.52 -14.46
CA TRP A 44 5.66 18.41 -13.70
C TRP A 44 5.86 18.55 -12.18
N ARG A 45 7.07 18.92 -11.72
CA ARG A 45 7.39 19.05 -10.29
C ARG A 45 6.58 20.12 -9.56
N LYS A 46 6.06 21.11 -10.27
CA LYS A 46 5.20 22.16 -9.70
C LYS A 46 3.71 21.86 -9.85
N TRP A 47 3.33 21.09 -10.87
CA TRP A 47 1.93 20.93 -11.27
C TRP A 47 1.30 19.61 -10.83
N TYR A 48 2.09 18.58 -10.52
CA TYR A 48 1.56 17.23 -10.27
C TYR A 48 0.51 17.19 -9.16
N ILE A 49 0.71 17.86 -8.02
CA ILE A 49 -0.26 17.87 -6.91
C ILE A 49 -1.64 18.35 -7.37
N ARG A 50 -1.68 19.48 -8.10
CA ARG A 50 -2.92 20.01 -8.66
C ARG A 50 -3.60 19.00 -9.58
N LEU A 51 -2.83 18.28 -10.39
CA LEU A 51 -3.36 17.27 -11.31
C LEU A 51 -3.94 16.06 -10.54
N TYR A 52 -3.26 15.58 -9.49
CA TYR A 52 -3.81 14.53 -8.61
C TYR A 52 -5.11 14.98 -7.91
N GLY A 53 -5.19 16.25 -7.51
CA GLY A 53 -6.42 16.80 -6.94
C GLY A 53 -7.57 16.90 -7.95
N GLN A 54 -7.29 17.26 -9.21
CA GLN A 54 -8.29 17.22 -10.29
C GLN A 54 -8.72 15.77 -10.58
N LEU A 55 -7.77 14.84 -10.63
CA LEU A 55 -8.02 13.41 -10.81
C LEU A 55 -8.91 12.85 -9.69
N ALA A 56 -8.66 13.23 -8.43
CA ALA A 56 -9.46 12.82 -7.28
C ALA A 56 -10.92 13.31 -7.33
N ILE A 57 -11.17 14.48 -7.92
CA ILE A 57 -12.53 14.99 -8.13
C ILE A 57 -13.26 14.13 -9.16
N GLU A 58 -12.60 13.83 -10.28
CA GLU A 58 -13.17 13.00 -11.34
C GLU A 58 -13.41 11.55 -10.87
N GLU A 59 -12.48 10.99 -10.12
CA GLU A 59 -12.63 9.72 -9.41
C GLU A 59 -13.82 9.72 -8.45
N GLY A 60 -14.12 10.86 -7.80
CA GLY A 60 -15.22 11.01 -6.86
C GLY A 60 -16.60 11.15 -7.49
N ARG A 61 -16.71 11.21 -8.83
CA ARG A 61 -18.02 11.42 -9.50
C ARG A 61 -18.95 10.23 -9.36
N SER A 62 -18.44 9.02 -9.55
CA SER A 62 -19.18 7.78 -9.30
C SER A 62 -18.25 6.57 -9.19
N PRO A 63 -18.70 5.46 -8.58
CA PRO A 63 -17.95 4.21 -8.58
C PRO A 63 -17.59 3.72 -9.99
N ALA A 64 -18.49 3.89 -10.96
CA ALA A 64 -18.26 3.51 -12.35
C ALA A 64 -17.16 4.36 -12.99
N GLN A 65 -17.17 5.68 -12.76
CA GLN A 65 -16.12 6.57 -13.23
C GLN A 65 -14.76 6.20 -12.63
N LEU A 66 -14.68 6.01 -11.31
CA LEU A 66 -13.45 5.55 -10.63
C LEU A 66 -12.93 4.24 -11.23
N ALA A 67 -13.80 3.24 -11.40
CA ALA A 67 -13.41 1.95 -11.97
C ALA A 67 -12.86 2.09 -13.39
N LYS A 68 -13.50 2.92 -14.22
CA LYS A 68 -13.06 3.20 -15.60
C LYS A 68 -11.68 3.86 -15.63
N MET A 69 -11.48 4.91 -14.82
CA MET A 69 -10.22 5.65 -14.72
C MET A 69 -9.09 4.75 -14.20
N ALA A 70 -9.34 4.03 -13.10
CA ALA A 70 -8.38 3.11 -12.49
C ALA A 70 -7.97 1.99 -13.46
N THR A 71 -8.93 1.40 -14.16
CA THR A 71 -8.66 0.34 -15.15
C THR A 71 -7.82 0.86 -16.30
N ALA A 72 -8.17 2.00 -16.89
CA ALA A 72 -7.42 2.58 -18.01
C ALA A 72 -6.00 3.01 -17.59
N GLY A 73 -5.87 3.63 -16.41
CA GLY A 73 -4.58 4.01 -15.85
C GLY A 73 -3.68 2.82 -15.56
N LEU A 74 -4.19 1.77 -14.90
CA LEU A 74 -3.40 0.58 -14.57
C LEU A 74 -3.04 -0.24 -15.82
N ALA A 75 -3.90 -0.30 -16.83
CA ALA A 75 -3.55 -0.91 -18.11
C ALA A 75 -2.36 -0.20 -18.77
N GLU A 76 -2.37 1.13 -18.80
CA GLU A 76 -1.25 1.94 -19.31
C GLU A 76 0.01 1.78 -18.44
N PHE A 77 -0.17 1.69 -17.12
CA PHE A 77 0.91 1.45 -16.16
C PHE A 77 1.65 0.14 -16.48
N HIS A 78 0.91 -0.96 -16.62
CA HIS A 78 1.46 -2.28 -16.96
C HIS A 78 2.13 -2.32 -18.32
N ALA A 79 1.53 -1.68 -19.31
CA ALA A 79 2.06 -1.68 -20.67
C ALA A 79 3.50 -1.15 -20.76
N HIS A 80 3.91 -0.31 -19.80
CA HIS A 80 5.27 0.25 -19.77
C HIS A 80 6.27 -0.59 -18.97
N LEU A 81 5.83 -1.51 -18.10
CA LEU A 81 6.72 -2.23 -17.19
C LEU A 81 7.39 -3.41 -17.88
N HIS A 82 8.72 -3.33 -18.01
CA HIS A 82 9.53 -4.38 -18.61
C HIS A 82 10.71 -4.74 -17.71
N THR A 83 11.16 -5.97 -17.84
CA THR A 83 12.40 -6.46 -17.24
C THR A 83 13.63 -5.89 -17.97
N ASP A 84 14.82 -6.09 -17.41
CA ASP A 84 16.09 -5.70 -18.05
C ASP A 84 16.29 -6.37 -19.43
N SER A 85 15.74 -7.57 -19.64
CA SER A 85 15.79 -8.28 -20.93
C SER A 85 14.79 -7.77 -21.97
N GLY A 86 13.93 -6.81 -21.60
CA GLY A 86 12.88 -6.27 -22.46
C GLY A 86 11.59 -7.10 -22.48
N GLN A 87 11.50 -8.20 -21.73
CA GLN A 87 10.24 -8.92 -21.52
C GLN A 87 9.27 -8.07 -20.67
N LYS A 88 7.95 -8.13 -20.91
CA LYS A 88 6.97 -7.53 -20.01
C LYS A 88 7.08 -8.10 -18.60
N LEU A 89 6.97 -7.24 -17.60
CA LEU A 89 7.03 -7.67 -16.19
C LEU A 89 5.92 -8.67 -15.86
N SER A 90 4.71 -8.44 -16.36
CA SER A 90 3.56 -9.34 -16.16
C SER A 90 3.81 -10.76 -16.66
N GLU A 91 4.47 -10.91 -17.81
CA GLU A 91 4.84 -12.22 -18.35
C GLU A 91 5.90 -12.91 -17.49
N ALA A 92 6.92 -12.17 -17.05
CA ALA A 92 7.98 -12.73 -16.21
C ALA A 92 7.45 -13.21 -14.84
N VAL A 93 6.55 -12.43 -14.22
CA VAL A 93 5.86 -12.81 -12.97
C VAL A 93 4.94 -14.01 -13.20
N ALA A 94 4.17 -14.04 -14.30
CA ALA A 94 3.29 -15.16 -14.63
C ALA A 94 4.06 -16.47 -14.88
N ASN A 95 5.23 -16.40 -15.52
CA ASN A 95 6.10 -17.56 -15.72
C ASN A 95 6.64 -18.10 -14.39
N GLY A 96 7.11 -17.21 -13.52
CA GLY A 96 7.58 -17.58 -12.18
C GLY A 96 6.50 -18.24 -11.33
N PHE A 97 5.26 -17.76 -11.39
CA PHE A 97 4.12 -18.32 -10.66
C PHE A 97 3.87 -19.81 -10.93
N ALA A 98 4.18 -20.29 -12.14
CA ALA A 98 4.02 -21.69 -12.53
C ALA A 98 5.23 -22.59 -12.17
N SER A 99 6.29 -22.00 -11.62
CA SER A 99 7.56 -22.67 -11.35
C SER A 99 7.74 -22.99 -9.87
N ASP A 100 8.75 -23.80 -9.56
CA ASP A 100 9.19 -24.14 -8.20
C ASP A 100 10.61 -23.57 -7.96
N LEU A 101 10.67 -22.28 -7.62
CA LEU A 101 11.92 -21.52 -7.57
C LEU A 101 12.40 -21.21 -6.15
N VAL A 102 11.60 -21.53 -5.14
CA VAL A 102 11.84 -21.12 -3.75
C VAL A 102 11.69 -22.32 -2.82
N GLU A 103 12.67 -22.48 -1.94
CA GLU A 103 12.59 -23.35 -0.78
C GLU A 103 12.15 -22.52 0.44
N THR A 104 11.39 -23.15 1.35
CA THR A 104 10.85 -22.46 2.54
C THR A 104 11.40 -23.07 3.82
N VAL A 105 11.94 -22.23 4.70
CA VAL A 105 12.26 -22.63 6.08
C VAL A 105 11.17 -22.14 7.01
N VAL A 106 10.65 -23.04 7.85
CA VAL A 106 9.59 -22.75 8.81
C VAL A 106 10.19 -22.52 10.19
N ILE A 107 9.98 -21.33 10.75
CA ILE A 107 10.41 -20.97 12.10
C ILE A 107 9.17 -20.80 12.96
N ARG A 108 8.94 -21.75 13.87
CA ARG A 108 7.88 -21.68 14.86
C ARG A 108 8.40 -21.02 16.13
N GLY A 109 7.69 -20.00 16.60
CA GLY A 109 7.97 -19.33 17.86
C GLY A 109 7.62 -20.21 19.06
N SER A 110 8.32 -20.00 20.17
CA SER A 110 8.07 -20.65 21.47
C SER A 110 7.51 -19.69 22.52
N GLY A 111 7.28 -18.42 22.16
CA GLY A 111 6.71 -17.40 23.02
C GLY A 111 5.19 -17.52 23.18
N SER A 112 4.64 -16.71 24.08
CA SER A 112 3.18 -16.59 24.27
C SER A 112 2.57 -15.61 23.28
N LYS A 113 1.34 -15.88 22.83
CA LYS A 113 0.55 -14.94 22.04
C LYS A 113 0.27 -13.67 22.85
N GLN A 114 0.44 -12.51 22.22
CA GLN A 114 0.13 -11.21 22.81
C GLN A 114 -1.25 -10.73 22.33
N SER A 115 -1.97 -10.01 23.19
CA SER A 115 -3.20 -9.31 22.79
C SER A 115 -2.88 -8.05 21.98
N VAL A 116 -3.84 -7.60 21.17
CA VAL A 116 -3.75 -6.31 20.47
C VAL A 116 -3.75 -5.19 21.50
N ALA A 117 -2.76 -4.31 21.45
CA ALA A 117 -2.61 -3.19 22.36
C ALA A 117 -2.06 -1.95 21.65
N VAL A 118 -2.47 -0.77 22.13
CA VAL A 118 -1.89 0.52 21.73
C VAL A 118 -0.86 0.93 22.78
N ALA A 119 0.34 1.30 22.34
CA ALA A 119 1.43 1.66 23.24
C ALA A 119 1.00 2.75 24.23
N ARG A 120 1.35 2.55 25.51
CA ARG A 120 1.04 3.45 26.64
C ARG A 120 -0.45 3.58 26.98
N ASN A 121 -1.34 2.79 26.38
CA ASN A 121 -2.71 2.66 26.83
C ASN A 121 -2.84 1.51 27.83
N GLN A 122 -3.47 1.77 28.98
CA GLN A 122 -3.75 0.75 30.01
C GLN A 122 -5.26 0.49 30.19
N GLY A 123 -6.12 1.29 29.55
CA GLY A 123 -7.57 1.15 29.61
C GLY A 123 -8.15 0.47 28.36
N PRO A 124 -9.49 0.33 28.28
CA PRO A 124 -10.18 -0.15 27.09
C PRO A 124 -9.81 0.68 25.86
N LEU A 125 -9.64 0.01 24.72
CA LEU A 125 -9.36 0.68 23.45
C LEU A 125 -10.52 1.61 23.06
N ALA A 126 -11.77 1.21 23.29
CA ALA A 126 -12.94 2.02 22.96
C ALA A 126 -12.92 3.40 23.65
N ASP A 127 -12.44 3.48 24.90
CA ASP A 127 -12.33 4.74 25.63
C ASP A 127 -11.24 5.65 25.05
N LEU A 128 -10.10 5.06 24.64
CA LEU A 128 -9.05 5.77 23.94
C LEU A 128 -9.55 6.34 22.60
N ALA A 129 -10.28 5.55 21.82
CA ALA A 129 -10.87 5.99 20.56
C ALA A 129 -11.91 7.10 20.77
N ALA A 130 -12.72 7.01 21.85
CA ALA A 130 -13.69 8.03 22.19
C ALA A 130 -13.03 9.36 22.59
N ASP A 131 -11.91 9.31 23.32
CA ASP A 131 -11.11 10.51 23.60
C ASP A 131 -10.53 11.12 22.31
N TRP A 132 -9.99 10.28 21.41
CA TRP A 132 -9.48 10.76 20.12
C TRP A 132 -10.56 11.40 19.26
N ASP A 133 -11.74 10.80 19.15
CA ASP A 133 -12.89 11.37 18.44
C ASP A 133 -13.31 12.71 19.05
N LYS A 134 -13.47 12.77 20.38
CA LYS A 134 -13.81 14.01 21.12
C LYS A 134 -12.81 15.14 20.86
N ASN A 135 -11.52 14.81 20.73
CA ASN A 135 -10.47 15.77 20.42
C ASN A 135 -10.32 16.03 18.90
N GLY A 136 -11.04 15.30 18.05
CA GLY A 136 -11.00 15.39 16.59
C GLY A 136 -9.71 14.85 15.98
N TRP A 137 -9.11 13.83 16.60
CA TRP A 137 -7.91 13.12 16.13
C TRP A 137 -8.23 11.83 15.37
N ALA A 138 -9.45 11.31 15.52
CA ALA A 138 -9.92 10.11 14.86
C ALA A 138 -11.37 10.29 14.35
N GLU A 139 -11.75 9.46 13.39
CA GLU A 139 -13.13 9.34 12.92
C GLU A 139 -13.94 8.45 13.88
N PRO A 140 -15.26 8.69 14.04
CA PRO A 140 -16.09 7.99 15.02
C PRO A 140 -16.17 6.47 14.81
N GLY A 141 -15.96 6.00 13.57
CA GLY A 141 -15.91 4.56 13.25
C GLY A 141 -14.77 3.80 13.95
N LEU A 142 -13.75 4.50 14.44
CA LEU A 142 -12.67 3.88 15.21
C LEU A 142 -13.17 3.31 16.55
N ILE A 143 -14.17 3.96 17.16
CA ILE A 143 -14.72 3.57 18.46
C ILE A 143 -15.30 2.15 18.39
N GLU A 144 -16.12 1.86 17.37
CA GLU A 144 -16.70 0.52 17.16
C GLU A 144 -15.62 -0.52 16.87
N SER A 145 -14.62 -0.16 16.05
CA SER A 145 -13.50 -1.04 15.71
C SER A 145 -12.70 -1.43 16.95
N PHE A 146 -12.43 -0.47 17.84
CA PHE A 146 -11.69 -0.68 19.08
C PHE A 146 -12.54 -1.43 20.11
N ARG A 147 -13.85 -1.14 20.19
CA ARG A 147 -14.78 -1.89 21.03
C ARG A 147 -14.87 -3.36 20.62
N PHE A 148 -14.85 -3.67 19.32
CA PHE A 148 -14.79 -5.05 18.86
C PHE A 148 -13.55 -5.77 19.39
N LEU A 149 -12.39 -5.11 19.42
CA LEU A 149 -11.17 -5.70 19.99
C LEU A 149 -11.27 -5.91 21.50
N ASP A 150 -11.80 -4.93 22.24
CA ASP A 150 -12.04 -5.06 23.69
C ASP A 150 -12.98 -6.23 24.02
N GLN A 151 -14.01 -6.46 23.18
CA GLN A 151 -14.96 -7.55 23.32
C GLN A 151 -14.40 -8.91 22.86
N ASN A 152 -13.29 -8.92 22.12
CA ASN A 152 -12.68 -10.13 21.57
C ASN A 152 -11.17 -10.20 21.93
N PRO A 153 -10.79 -10.21 23.22
CA PRO A 153 -9.39 -10.17 23.65
C PRO A 153 -8.56 -11.38 23.21
N ASN A 154 -9.23 -12.48 22.88
CA ASN A 154 -8.65 -13.74 22.39
C ASN A 154 -8.87 -13.94 20.88
N LEU A 155 -9.10 -12.85 20.12
CA LEU A 155 -9.25 -12.93 18.67
C LEU A 155 -8.05 -13.64 18.05
N SER A 156 -8.28 -14.79 17.44
CA SER A 156 -7.22 -15.61 16.90
C SER A 156 -6.97 -15.31 15.42
N LEU A 157 -5.69 -15.32 15.05
CA LEU A 157 -5.23 -15.30 13.66
C LEU A 157 -5.09 -16.71 13.06
N ASP A 158 -5.45 -17.76 13.81
CA ASP A 158 -5.21 -19.14 13.41
C ASP A 158 -5.80 -19.45 12.02
N GLY A 159 -4.97 -20.03 11.16
CA GLY A 159 -5.32 -20.40 9.79
C GLY A 159 -5.28 -19.24 8.77
N ASN A 160 -5.17 -17.98 9.22
CA ASN A 160 -4.91 -16.85 8.34
C ASN A 160 -3.40 -16.66 8.16
N LEU A 161 -2.98 -16.48 6.91
CA LEU A 161 -1.58 -16.30 6.56
C LEU A 161 -1.37 -14.92 5.94
N LEU A 162 -0.38 -14.19 6.47
CA LEU A 162 0.10 -12.95 5.87
C LEU A 162 1.27 -13.24 4.93
N PHE A 163 1.13 -12.94 3.65
CA PHE A 163 2.24 -12.88 2.69
C PHE A 163 2.72 -11.42 2.60
N ALA A 164 3.75 -11.09 3.37
CA ALA A 164 4.24 -9.73 3.56
C ALA A 164 5.32 -9.37 2.54
N VAL A 165 4.91 -8.72 1.44
CA VAL A 165 5.82 -8.09 0.47
C VAL A 165 6.43 -6.84 1.08
N ALA A 166 7.78 -6.83 1.13
CA ALA A 166 8.58 -5.93 1.95
C ALA A 166 8.27 -6.08 3.46
N GLY A 167 8.15 -7.32 3.93
CA GLY A 167 7.81 -7.65 5.33
C GLY A 167 8.84 -7.23 6.37
N ALA A 168 10.05 -6.85 5.97
CA ALA A 168 11.06 -6.25 6.87
C ALA A 168 11.03 -4.71 6.89
N ALA A 169 10.08 -4.06 6.20
CA ALA A 169 9.95 -2.61 6.22
C ALA A 169 9.50 -2.12 7.61
N GLU A 170 9.87 -0.88 7.95
CA GLU A 170 9.58 -0.25 9.26
C GLU A 170 8.09 -0.31 9.65
N PHE A 171 7.19 -0.17 8.69
CA PHE A 171 5.74 -0.21 8.90
C PHE A 171 5.08 -1.52 8.45
N ALA A 172 5.87 -2.56 8.15
CA ALA A 172 5.30 -3.86 7.86
C ALA A 172 4.74 -4.47 9.17
N PRO A 173 3.57 -5.11 9.14
CA PRO A 173 2.94 -5.65 10.34
C PRO A 173 3.58 -6.96 10.82
N THR A 174 4.70 -7.40 10.25
CA THR A 174 5.34 -8.71 10.50
C THR A 174 5.60 -8.98 11.97
N GLU A 175 6.25 -8.05 12.69
CA GLU A 175 6.57 -8.23 14.12
C GLU A 175 5.28 -8.34 14.97
N HIS A 176 4.27 -7.51 14.68
CA HIS A 176 2.98 -7.56 15.37
C HIS A 176 2.18 -8.82 15.04
N TRP A 177 2.17 -9.25 13.78
CA TRP A 177 1.49 -10.46 13.33
C TRP A 177 2.06 -11.71 14.02
N LEU A 178 3.40 -11.78 14.14
CA LEU A 178 4.09 -12.82 14.90
C LEU A 178 3.74 -12.76 16.39
N ALA A 179 3.75 -11.56 16.99
CA ALA A 179 3.39 -11.38 18.39
C ALA A 179 1.95 -11.84 18.70
N TRP A 180 1.01 -11.59 17.79
CA TRP A 180 -0.39 -12.02 17.90
C TRP A 180 -0.60 -13.51 17.58
N GLY A 181 0.47 -14.25 17.27
CA GLY A 181 0.41 -15.68 17.03
C GLY A 181 0.03 -16.08 15.61
N GLY A 182 0.12 -15.16 14.65
CA GLY A 182 -0.18 -15.43 13.25
C GLY A 182 0.96 -16.13 12.50
N GLU A 183 0.63 -16.64 11.31
CA GLU A 183 1.59 -17.18 10.35
C GLU A 183 1.92 -16.13 9.29
N VAL A 184 3.21 -15.88 9.03
CA VAL A 184 3.66 -14.87 8.07
C VAL A 184 4.76 -15.41 7.14
N ALA A 185 4.56 -15.27 5.83
CA ALA A 185 5.56 -15.43 4.80
C ALA A 185 6.21 -14.07 4.51
N VAL A 186 7.50 -13.93 4.79
CA VAL A 186 8.21 -12.65 4.70
C VAL A 186 9.01 -12.56 3.40
N VAL A 187 8.64 -11.61 2.52
CA VAL A 187 9.47 -11.21 1.39
C VAL A 187 10.27 -9.97 1.79
N ALA A 188 11.58 -10.13 1.89
CA ALA A 188 12.52 -9.04 2.15
C ALA A 188 13.84 -9.32 1.44
N ARG A 189 14.60 -8.25 1.13
CA ARG A 189 15.92 -8.37 0.50
C ARG A 189 16.85 -9.22 1.35
N ASN A 190 17.83 -9.85 0.71
CA ASN A 190 18.90 -10.50 1.45
C ASN A 190 19.74 -9.44 2.17
N ASN A 191 19.55 -9.38 3.49
CA ASN A 191 20.31 -8.55 4.40
C ASN A 191 20.48 -9.35 5.71
N PRO A 192 21.67 -9.92 5.96
CA PRO A 192 21.83 -10.88 7.05
C PRO A 192 21.48 -10.31 8.43
N SER A 193 21.85 -9.07 8.74
CA SER A 193 21.53 -8.48 10.05
C SER A 193 20.01 -8.29 10.26
N THR A 194 19.29 -7.93 9.19
CA THR A 194 17.83 -7.83 9.23
C THR A 194 17.18 -9.20 9.41
N TRP A 195 17.68 -10.22 8.71
CA TRP A 195 17.17 -11.59 8.85
C TRP A 195 17.49 -12.20 10.21
N GLU A 196 18.70 -12.02 10.74
CA GLU A 196 19.05 -12.45 12.12
C GLU A 196 18.08 -11.84 13.14
N LYS A 197 17.78 -10.53 13.02
CA LYS A 197 16.79 -9.86 13.88
C LYS A 197 15.40 -10.47 13.72
N LEU A 198 14.90 -10.66 12.50
CA LEU A 198 13.58 -11.22 12.24
C LEU A 198 13.46 -12.68 12.72
N ILE A 199 14.50 -13.49 12.54
CA ILE A 199 14.57 -14.87 13.02
C ILE A 199 14.48 -14.89 14.54
N ALA A 200 15.25 -14.05 15.23
CA ALA A 200 15.20 -13.93 16.69
C ALA A 200 13.79 -13.52 17.17
N ILE A 201 13.15 -12.55 16.51
CA ILE A 201 11.77 -12.14 16.81
C ILE A 201 10.80 -13.29 16.61
N ALA A 202 10.86 -13.99 15.48
CA ALA A 202 9.98 -15.11 15.17
C ALA A 202 10.09 -16.21 16.23
N ARG A 203 11.32 -16.59 16.62
CA ARG A 203 11.56 -17.60 17.66
C ARG A 203 11.00 -17.19 19.02
N ALA A 204 11.11 -15.91 19.39
CA ALA A 204 10.61 -15.39 20.66
C ALA A 204 9.09 -15.08 20.67
N SER A 205 8.44 -15.07 19.50
CA SER A 205 7.02 -14.76 19.35
C SER A 205 6.11 -15.98 19.60
N GLY A 206 4.80 -15.75 19.64
CA GLY A 206 3.81 -16.84 19.61
C GLY A 206 3.41 -17.30 18.21
N GLY A 207 4.02 -16.74 17.16
CA GLY A 207 3.66 -16.93 15.76
C GLY A 207 4.60 -17.85 14.99
N THR A 208 4.38 -17.96 13.68
CA THR A 208 5.23 -18.73 12.77
C THR A 208 5.69 -17.86 11.61
N MET A 209 6.99 -17.87 11.32
CA MET A 209 7.58 -17.19 10.17
C MET A 209 8.00 -18.21 9.12
N LEU A 210 7.63 -17.95 7.87
CA LEU A 210 8.09 -18.67 6.69
C LEU A 210 9.16 -17.82 6.01
N VAL A 211 10.37 -18.38 5.90
CA VAL A 211 11.56 -17.72 5.36
C VAL A 211 11.80 -18.24 3.94
N PRO A 212 11.81 -17.38 2.91
CA PRO A 212 12.10 -17.79 1.56
C PRO A 212 13.60 -17.87 1.34
N VAL A 213 14.01 -18.89 0.62
CA VAL A 213 15.38 -19.05 0.14
C VAL A 213 15.31 -19.45 -1.34
N VAL A 214 15.99 -18.70 -2.21
CA VAL A 214 16.06 -19.07 -3.65
C VAL A 214 16.60 -20.49 -3.76
N ARG A 215 15.89 -21.32 -4.52
CA ARG A 215 16.26 -22.72 -4.75
C ARG A 215 17.55 -22.76 -5.57
N GLN A 216 18.53 -23.48 -5.05
CA GLN A 216 19.81 -23.71 -5.73
C GLN A 216 20.41 -25.01 -5.20
N ASP A 217 21.32 -25.62 -5.95
CA ASP A 217 22.05 -26.79 -5.47
C ASP A 217 22.95 -26.38 -4.29
N ARG A 218 22.66 -26.93 -3.11
CA ARG A 218 23.40 -26.67 -1.86
C ARG A 218 23.99 -27.97 -1.33
N SER A 219 25.21 -27.89 -0.79
CA SER A 219 25.84 -29.00 -0.08
C SER A 219 25.17 -29.34 1.25
N THR A 220 24.62 -28.32 1.92
CA THR A 220 23.98 -28.45 3.23
C THR A 220 22.47 -28.19 3.09
N PRO A 221 21.60 -29.12 3.54
CA PRO A 221 20.16 -28.91 3.56
C PRO A 221 19.77 -27.68 4.41
N LEU A 222 18.74 -26.95 3.99
CA LEU A 222 18.29 -25.74 4.71
C LEU A 222 17.86 -26.02 6.16
N ALA A 223 17.38 -27.23 6.44
CA ALA A 223 16.96 -27.65 7.77
C ALA A 223 18.14 -27.79 8.76
N GLU A 224 19.37 -27.90 8.26
CA GLU A 224 20.58 -28.06 9.07
C GLU A 224 21.32 -26.74 9.32
N LEU A 225 20.91 -25.65 8.66
CA LEU A 225 21.54 -24.34 8.83
C LEU A 225 21.24 -23.77 10.21
N SER A 226 22.25 -23.21 10.85
CA SER A 226 22.06 -22.32 12.00
C SER A 226 21.32 -21.04 11.58
N ASP A 227 20.76 -20.31 12.55
CA ASP A 227 20.05 -19.05 12.28
C ASP A 227 20.92 -18.04 11.54
N LYS A 228 22.21 -17.98 11.87
CA LYS A 228 23.18 -17.09 11.23
C LYS A 228 23.44 -17.49 9.79
N GLU A 229 23.56 -18.78 9.50
CA GLU A 229 23.74 -19.30 8.14
C GLU A 229 22.48 -19.13 7.30
N LEU A 230 21.31 -19.39 7.88
CA LEU A 230 20.02 -19.14 7.24
C LEU A 230 19.88 -17.66 6.86
N ALA A 231 20.25 -16.75 7.76
CA ALA A 231 20.20 -15.31 7.49
C ALA A 231 21.10 -14.87 6.32
N GLN A 232 22.18 -15.61 6.00
CA GLN A 232 23.03 -15.32 4.84
C GLN A 232 22.35 -15.64 3.51
N VAL A 233 21.44 -16.62 3.50
CA VAL A 233 20.80 -17.12 2.26
C VAL A 233 19.34 -16.70 2.14
N ALA A 234 18.74 -16.21 3.23
CA ALA A 234 17.35 -15.80 3.28
C ALA A 234 17.07 -14.54 2.45
N GLY A 235 15.89 -14.53 1.82
CA GLY A 235 15.28 -13.34 1.26
C GLY A 235 15.10 -13.35 -0.25
N LEU A 236 14.17 -12.50 -0.67
CA LEU A 236 13.81 -12.24 -2.05
C LEU A 236 13.78 -10.72 -2.25
N ASP A 237 14.64 -10.17 -3.12
CA ASP A 237 14.58 -8.76 -3.52
C ASP A 237 13.46 -8.61 -4.56
N MET A 238 12.52 -7.69 -4.35
CA MET A 238 11.41 -7.51 -5.29
C MET A 238 11.85 -7.11 -6.69
N LEU A 239 12.96 -6.38 -6.80
CA LEU A 239 13.47 -5.95 -8.08
C LEU A 239 14.22 -7.09 -8.77
N GLU A 240 14.89 -7.98 -8.04
CA GLU A 240 15.72 -9.03 -8.66
C GLU A 240 15.00 -10.38 -8.76
N HIS A 241 14.09 -10.66 -7.83
CA HIS A 241 13.49 -11.98 -7.61
C HIS A 241 11.95 -11.96 -7.76
N TYR A 242 11.40 -11.15 -8.65
CA TYR A 242 9.93 -11.06 -8.84
C TYR A 242 9.29 -12.36 -9.33
N ALA A 243 10.03 -13.21 -10.07
CA ALA A 243 9.55 -14.50 -10.53
C ALA A 243 9.49 -15.52 -9.38
N GLU A 244 10.50 -15.51 -8.52
CA GLU A 244 10.61 -16.31 -7.30
C GLU A 244 9.54 -15.90 -6.29
N ILE A 245 9.28 -14.60 -6.13
CA ILE A 245 8.18 -14.12 -5.27
C ILE A 245 6.84 -14.66 -5.78
N ALA A 246 6.61 -14.65 -7.10
CA ALA A 246 5.38 -15.19 -7.68
C ALA A 246 5.26 -16.71 -7.49
N SER A 247 6.37 -17.44 -7.70
CA SER A 247 6.49 -18.88 -7.43
C SER A 247 6.12 -19.19 -5.98
N TRP A 248 6.75 -18.49 -5.04
CA TRP A 248 6.55 -18.69 -3.62
C TRP A 248 5.15 -18.29 -3.17
N MET A 249 4.62 -17.17 -3.68
CA MET A 249 3.23 -16.76 -3.43
C MET A 249 2.23 -17.86 -3.81
N ASN A 250 2.45 -18.55 -4.94
CA ASN A 250 1.62 -19.68 -5.35
C ASN A 250 1.78 -20.89 -4.42
N GLN A 251 3.01 -21.25 -4.03
CA GLN A 251 3.27 -22.34 -3.09
C GLN A 251 2.55 -22.10 -1.76
N ILE A 252 2.77 -20.94 -1.14
CA ILE A 252 2.17 -20.60 0.15
C ILE A 252 0.64 -20.48 0.05
N TYR A 253 0.11 -19.95 -1.04
CA TYR A 253 -1.35 -19.87 -1.24
C TYR A 253 -2.03 -21.24 -1.24
N LYS A 254 -1.38 -22.27 -1.81
CA LYS A 254 -1.89 -23.65 -1.82
C LYS A 254 -1.97 -24.23 -0.41
N ASP A 255 -1.00 -23.88 0.45
CA ASP A 255 -0.92 -24.39 1.82
C ASP A 255 -1.78 -23.60 2.84
N ALA A 256 -2.16 -22.37 2.51
CA ALA A 256 -2.97 -21.53 3.39
C ALA A 256 -4.34 -22.17 3.69
N LYS A 257 -4.76 -22.17 4.96
CA LYS A 257 -5.99 -22.87 5.39
C LYS A 257 -7.25 -22.02 5.30
N SER A 258 -7.13 -20.74 5.70
CA SER A 258 -8.22 -19.76 5.69
C SER A 258 -7.82 -18.59 4.80
N LYS A 259 -7.75 -17.36 5.32
CA LYS A 259 -7.43 -16.18 4.51
C LYS A 259 -5.96 -16.14 4.12
N PHE A 260 -5.72 -15.79 2.86
CA PHE A 260 -4.40 -15.44 2.35
C PHE A 260 -4.35 -13.92 2.18
N ILE A 261 -3.63 -13.24 3.06
CA ILE A 261 -3.49 -11.79 3.05
C ILE A 261 -2.22 -11.44 2.28
N LEU A 262 -2.37 -10.92 1.06
CA LEU A 262 -1.25 -10.36 0.31
C LEU A 262 -1.02 -8.91 0.74
N GLY A 263 -0.01 -8.70 1.59
CA GLY A 263 0.38 -7.40 2.10
C GLY A 263 1.47 -6.76 1.25
N LEU A 264 1.22 -5.56 0.72
CA LEU A 264 2.07 -4.84 -0.23
C LEU A 264 2.60 -3.56 0.42
N TYR A 265 3.72 -3.70 1.15
CA TYR A 265 4.24 -2.67 2.05
C TYR A 265 5.52 -1.99 1.53
N ALA A 266 5.91 -2.23 0.27
CA ALA A 266 7.16 -1.72 -0.24
C ALA A 266 7.14 -0.20 -0.42
N TYR A 267 8.20 0.41 0.11
CA TYR A 267 8.54 1.80 -0.12
C TYR A 267 10.03 1.93 -0.40
N THR A 268 10.38 2.59 -1.49
CA THR A 268 11.74 3.07 -1.74
C THR A 268 11.73 4.55 -2.17
N PRO A 269 12.84 5.30 -2.04
CA PRO A 269 12.87 6.69 -2.51
C PRO A 269 12.89 6.82 -4.04
N LYS A 270 12.36 7.95 -4.55
CA LYS A 270 12.51 8.40 -5.94
C LYS A 270 11.97 7.38 -6.97
N VAL A 271 12.67 7.20 -8.09
CA VAL A 271 12.22 6.35 -9.21
C VAL A 271 12.11 4.87 -8.85
N ASN A 272 12.90 4.39 -7.88
CA ASN A 272 12.77 3.01 -7.41
C ASN A 272 11.40 2.77 -6.78
N HIS A 273 10.75 3.81 -6.24
CA HIS A 273 9.39 3.70 -5.70
C HIS A 273 8.39 3.23 -6.76
N ILE A 274 8.58 3.68 -8.00
CA ILE A 274 7.76 3.30 -9.14
C ILE A 274 8.06 1.85 -9.55
N ARG A 275 9.34 1.44 -9.50
CA ARG A 275 9.76 0.07 -9.85
C ARG A 275 9.20 -0.97 -8.88
N VAL A 276 9.39 -0.74 -7.57
CA VAL A 276 8.82 -1.65 -6.55
C VAL A 276 7.31 -1.63 -6.57
N GLN A 277 6.69 -0.48 -6.88
CA GLN A 277 5.26 -0.41 -7.11
C GLN A 277 4.83 -1.23 -8.32
N GLY A 278 5.59 -1.21 -9.41
CA GLY A 278 5.37 -2.06 -10.58
C GLY A 278 5.24 -3.53 -10.20
N VAL A 279 6.21 -4.05 -9.45
CA VAL A 279 6.20 -5.43 -8.98
C VAL A 279 5.01 -5.72 -8.06
N GLN A 280 4.73 -4.84 -7.09
CA GLN A 280 3.59 -5.00 -6.18
C GLN A 280 2.24 -5.01 -6.92
N GLU A 281 2.09 -4.14 -7.91
CA GLU A 281 0.92 -4.12 -8.78
C GLU A 281 0.80 -5.48 -9.48
N THR A 282 1.82 -5.87 -10.25
CA THR A 282 1.78 -7.09 -11.05
C THR A 282 1.49 -8.34 -10.20
N LEU A 283 2.02 -8.42 -8.99
CA LEU A 283 1.70 -9.49 -8.03
C LEU A 283 0.23 -9.44 -7.57
N ALA A 284 -0.29 -8.25 -7.25
CA ALA A 284 -1.69 -8.06 -6.87
C ALA A 284 -2.66 -8.45 -8.00
N GLU A 285 -2.38 -7.99 -9.22
CA GLU A 285 -3.18 -8.34 -10.40
C GLU A 285 -3.16 -9.84 -10.65
N LEU A 286 -1.99 -10.47 -10.62
CA LEU A 286 -1.88 -11.91 -10.81
C LEU A 286 -2.62 -12.69 -9.71
N ALA A 287 -2.50 -12.27 -8.44
CA ALA A 287 -3.24 -12.88 -7.33
C ALA A 287 -4.75 -12.76 -7.53
N MET A 288 -5.25 -11.59 -7.94
CA MET A 288 -6.68 -11.39 -8.25
C MET A 288 -7.18 -12.31 -9.38
N GLN A 289 -6.32 -12.63 -10.36
CA GLN A 289 -6.66 -13.51 -11.47
C GLN A 289 -6.60 -15.00 -11.11
N LYS A 290 -5.67 -15.39 -10.22
CA LYS A 290 -5.34 -16.81 -9.96
C LYS A 290 -5.94 -17.35 -8.67
N PHE A 291 -6.24 -16.50 -7.69
CA PHE A 291 -6.69 -16.92 -6.38
C PHE A 291 -8.20 -16.72 -6.20
N SER A 292 -8.79 -17.51 -5.30
CA SER A 292 -10.20 -17.38 -4.95
C SER A 292 -10.44 -16.05 -4.23
N LYS A 293 -11.40 -15.26 -4.72
CA LYS A 293 -11.82 -13.99 -4.12
C LYS A 293 -12.26 -14.12 -2.66
N ASP A 294 -12.79 -15.29 -2.28
CA ASP A 294 -13.24 -15.55 -0.91
C ASP A 294 -12.06 -15.85 0.03
N LYS A 295 -10.92 -16.28 -0.52
CA LYS A 295 -9.72 -16.60 0.26
C LYS A 295 -8.74 -15.43 0.31
N LEU A 296 -8.62 -14.69 -0.80
CA LEU A 296 -7.69 -13.57 -0.96
C LEU A 296 -8.15 -12.33 -0.20
N VAL A 297 -7.22 -11.71 0.51
CA VAL A 297 -7.32 -10.36 1.05
C VAL A 297 -6.14 -9.57 0.54
N LEU A 298 -6.36 -8.36 0.04
CA LEU A 298 -5.26 -7.45 -0.34
C LEU A 298 -5.09 -6.39 0.73
N SER A 299 -3.84 -6.14 1.12
CA SER A 299 -3.50 -5.16 2.14
C SER A 299 -2.40 -4.21 1.66
N TRP A 300 -2.56 -2.92 1.93
CA TRP A 300 -1.54 -1.90 1.69
C TRP A 300 -1.33 -1.07 2.94
N LEU A 301 -0.23 -0.32 2.95
CA LEU A 301 -0.09 0.85 3.81
C LEU A 301 -0.55 2.09 3.03
N ALA A 302 -1.78 2.55 3.26
CA ALA A 302 -2.23 3.84 2.74
C ALA A 302 -1.25 4.98 3.08
N THR A 303 -1.30 6.03 2.27
CA THR A 303 -0.59 7.27 2.55
C THR A 303 -1.56 8.32 3.07
N PRO A 304 -1.20 9.07 4.13
CA PRO A 304 -1.97 10.25 4.53
C PRO A 304 -1.72 11.45 3.61
N THR A 305 -0.82 11.34 2.62
CA THR A 305 -0.41 12.46 1.77
C THR A 305 -0.80 12.29 0.29
N ASP A 306 -1.98 11.73 0.05
CA ASP A 306 -2.63 11.71 -1.28
C ASP A 306 -3.91 12.57 -1.24
N SER A 307 -4.42 12.90 -2.41
CA SER A 307 -5.69 13.62 -2.56
C SER A 307 -6.85 12.67 -2.84
N SER A 308 -7.95 12.80 -2.12
CA SER A 308 -9.13 11.92 -2.21
C SER A 308 -10.45 12.70 -2.14
N PRO A 309 -11.54 12.13 -2.68
CA PRO A 309 -12.87 12.62 -2.39
C PRO A 309 -13.25 12.31 -0.93
N GLY A 310 -13.84 13.27 -0.22
CA GLY A 310 -14.41 13.09 1.12
C GLY A 310 -15.81 13.72 1.21
N PRO A 311 -16.60 13.39 2.25
CA PRO A 311 -17.91 13.99 2.44
C PRO A 311 -17.80 15.50 2.67
N ALA A 312 -18.77 16.28 2.14
CA ALA A 312 -18.79 17.75 2.30
C ALA A 312 -18.75 18.22 3.77
N SER A 313 -19.18 17.38 4.71
CA SER A 313 -19.13 17.64 6.15
C SER A 313 -17.71 17.93 6.66
N ILE A 314 -16.67 17.34 6.07
CA ILE A 314 -15.27 17.62 6.45
C ILE A 314 -14.94 19.09 6.21
N GLY A 315 -15.25 19.62 5.03
CA GLY A 315 -15.00 21.03 4.71
C GLY A 315 -15.84 21.99 5.56
N GLN A 316 -17.09 21.59 5.87
CA GLN A 316 -17.97 22.36 6.74
C GLN A 316 -17.43 22.43 8.17
N ASP A 317 -16.93 21.30 8.70
CA ASP A 317 -16.29 21.24 10.01
C ASP A 317 -15.01 22.08 10.05
N GLN A 318 -14.16 22.03 9.01
CA GLN A 318 -12.97 22.88 8.91
C GLN A 318 -13.32 24.38 9.02
N ILE A 319 -14.34 24.83 8.29
CA ILE A 319 -14.81 26.22 8.35
C ILE A 319 -15.38 26.55 9.73
N ALA A 320 -16.19 25.67 10.31
CA ALA A 320 -16.81 25.86 11.62
C ALA A 320 -15.77 25.93 12.76
N ARG A 321 -14.75 25.07 12.74
CA ARG A 321 -13.64 25.10 13.72
C ARG A 321 -12.80 26.36 13.57
N PHE A 322 -12.57 26.81 12.34
CA PHE A 322 -11.85 28.07 12.09
C PHE A 322 -12.64 29.29 12.57
N SER A 323 -13.98 29.31 12.48
CA SER A 323 -14.78 30.42 13.00
C SER A 323 -14.89 30.42 14.52
N LYS A 324 -14.88 29.24 15.17
CA LYS A 324 -14.99 29.07 16.64
C LYS A 324 -13.66 29.19 17.40
N ARG A 325 -12.58 29.67 16.77
CA ARG A 325 -11.28 29.85 17.43
C ARG A 325 -11.40 30.92 18.54
N SER A 326 -10.66 30.74 19.63
CA SER A 326 -10.60 31.71 20.73
C SER A 326 -10.03 33.06 20.27
N ALA A 327 -10.36 34.15 20.97
CA ALA A 327 -9.87 35.49 20.66
C ALA A 327 -8.33 35.55 20.58
N MET A 328 -7.64 34.91 21.52
CA MET A 328 -6.17 34.79 21.50
C MET A 328 -5.66 34.09 20.23
N ARG A 329 -6.35 33.05 19.76
CA ARG A 329 -5.99 32.32 18.55
C ARG A 329 -6.28 33.15 17.29
N ILE A 330 -7.34 33.95 17.28
CA ILE A 330 -7.62 34.90 16.19
C ILE A 330 -6.51 35.93 16.07
N VAL A 331 -6.09 36.55 17.18
CA VAL A 331 -4.98 37.53 17.18
C VAL A 331 -3.70 36.89 16.65
N ARG A 332 -3.30 35.73 17.20
CA ARG A 332 -2.15 34.96 16.71
C ARG A 332 -2.25 34.68 15.21
N ASP A 333 -3.39 34.20 14.74
CA ASP A 333 -3.58 33.79 13.36
C ASP A 333 -3.63 35.01 12.41
N SER A 334 -4.05 36.18 12.86
CA SER A 334 -3.92 37.43 12.10
C SER A 334 -2.45 37.79 11.87
N PHE A 335 -1.59 37.67 12.88
CA PHE A 335 -0.14 37.88 12.72
C PHE A 335 0.48 36.83 11.80
N LEU A 336 0.18 35.55 11.99
CA LEU A 336 0.67 34.46 11.15
C LEU A 336 0.11 34.50 9.72
N GLY A 337 -1.09 35.06 9.52
CA GLY A 337 -1.76 35.19 8.24
C GLY A 337 -1.06 36.15 7.28
N ILE A 338 -0.32 37.14 7.81
CA ILE A 338 0.58 38.02 7.05
C ILE A 338 1.66 37.19 6.35
N LEU A 339 2.15 36.14 7.01
CA LEU A 339 3.14 35.20 6.49
C LEU A 339 2.52 34.02 5.72
N ASN A 340 1.22 34.06 5.41
CA ASN A 340 0.46 32.94 4.85
C ASN A 340 0.41 31.67 5.72
N ALA A 341 0.79 31.73 7.00
CA ALA A 341 0.93 30.55 7.86
C ALA A 341 -0.37 30.13 8.58
N ALA A 342 -1.36 31.02 8.68
CA ALA A 342 -2.67 30.71 9.27
C ALA A 342 -3.79 31.43 8.52
N ARG A 343 -4.56 30.71 7.68
CA ARG A 343 -5.68 31.25 6.90
C ARG A 343 -6.87 30.31 6.96
N ALA A 344 -8.05 30.85 6.67
CA ALA A 344 -9.24 30.05 6.51
C ALA A 344 -9.02 29.04 5.38
N ALA A 345 -9.39 27.78 5.62
CA ALA A 345 -9.45 26.79 4.56
C ALA A 345 -10.44 27.27 3.48
N LYS A 346 -10.16 26.93 2.22
CA LYS A 346 -11.09 27.11 1.09
C LYS A 346 -11.41 25.74 0.51
N PRO A 347 -12.28 24.96 1.16
CA PRO A 347 -12.62 23.62 0.68
C PRO A 347 -13.17 23.69 -0.74
N LYS A 348 -12.74 22.76 -1.59
CA LYS A 348 -13.26 22.63 -2.95
C LYS A 348 -14.36 21.59 -2.98
N TYR A 349 -15.61 22.06 -3.06
CA TYR A 349 -16.79 21.21 -3.12
C TYR A 349 -17.11 20.78 -4.57
N PHE A 350 -17.73 19.62 -4.71
CA PHE A 350 -18.28 19.11 -5.97
C PHE A 350 -19.37 18.07 -5.67
N ASP A 351 -20.22 17.79 -6.65
CA ASP A 351 -21.28 16.80 -6.52
C ASP A 351 -20.91 15.50 -7.25
N SER A 352 -21.31 14.37 -6.67
CA SER A 352 -21.32 13.08 -7.37
C SER A 352 -22.45 13.02 -8.40
N GLU A 353 -22.41 12.05 -9.30
CA GLU A 353 -23.51 11.76 -10.24
C GLU A 353 -24.81 11.38 -9.50
N SER A 354 -24.70 10.82 -8.30
CA SER A 354 -25.84 10.51 -7.42
C SER A 354 -26.37 11.70 -6.61
N GLY A 355 -25.80 12.90 -6.78
CA GLY A 355 -26.19 14.11 -6.05
C GLY A 355 -25.61 14.21 -4.63
N GLN A 356 -24.69 13.34 -4.25
CA GLN A 356 -23.98 13.43 -2.98
C GLN A 356 -23.02 14.62 -3.02
N LYS A 357 -23.08 15.47 -1.99
CA LYS A 357 -22.15 16.59 -1.83
C LYS A 357 -20.82 16.11 -1.27
N LEU A 358 -19.76 16.32 -2.03
CA LEU A 358 -18.40 15.92 -1.71
C LEU A 358 -17.47 17.13 -1.65
N MET A 359 -16.27 16.91 -1.14
CA MET A 359 -15.17 17.86 -1.18
C MET A 359 -13.83 17.17 -1.45
N LEU A 360 -12.89 17.90 -2.05
CA LEU A 360 -11.53 17.40 -2.31
C LEU A 360 -10.66 17.51 -1.06
N VAL A 361 -10.36 16.38 -0.43
CA VAL A 361 -9.37 16.30 0.66
C VAL A 361 -8.00 16.21 0.00
N ASP A 362 -7.28 17.34 -0.07
CA ASP A 362 -5.94 17.37 -0.63
C ASP A 362 -4.89 17.52 0.48
N ALA A 363 -4.40 16.38 0.95
CA ALA A 363 -3.32 16.30 1.93
C ALA A 363 -1.94 16.09 1.27
N SER A 364 -1.83 16.30 -0.06
CA SER A 364 -0.61 16.02 -0.81
C SER A 364 0.55 16.89 -0.34
N VAL A 365 1.73 16.29 -0.14
CA VAL A 365 2.93 16.97 0.36
C VAL A 365 3.98 17.04 -0.75
N GLN A 366 4.38 18.25 -1.15
CA GLN A 366 5.27 18.45 -2.30
C GLN A 366 6.64 17.77 -2.13
N GLN A 367 7.13 17.69 -0.88
CA GLN A 367 8.41 17.12 -0.48
C GLN A 367 8.51 15.62 -0.75
N GLN A 368 7.39 14.89 -0.75
CA GLN A 368 7.38 13.46 -1.09
C GLN A 368 7.73 13.23 -2.57
N GLY A 369 7.41 14.21 -3.42
CA GLY A 369 7.77 14.22 -4.82
C GLY A 369 6.82 13.40 -5.73
N PRO A 370 6.93 13.60 -7.05
CA PRO A 370 5.97 13.04 -8.01
C PRO A 370 5.99 11.51 -8.10
N SER A 371 7.15 10.87 -7.91
CA SER A 371 7.24 9.40 -7.93
C SER A 371 6.47 8.75 -6.78
N TYR A 372 6.43 9.40 -5.61
CA TYR A 372 5.66 8.92 -4.47
C TYR A 372 4.15 9.01 -4.72
N SER A 373 3.65 10.19 -5.08
CA SER A 373 2.22 10.37 -5.40
C SER A 373 1.76 9.46 -6.52
N PHE A 374 2.61 9.23 -7.53
CA PHE A 374 2.31 8.32 -8.61
C PHE A 374 2.11 6.88 -8.14
N SER A 375 3.09 6.32 -7.42
CA SER A 375 2.96 4.96 -6.93
C SER A 375 1.81 4.80 -5.94
N LYS A 376 1.59 5.79 -5.05
CA LYS A 376 0.49 5.73 -4.09
C LYS A 376 -0.87 5.80 -4.76
N ARG A 377 -1.01 6.61 -5.82
CA ARG A 377 -2.25 6.64 -6.62
C ARG A 377 -2.51 5.31 -7.32
N THR A 378 -1.50 4.66 -7.90
CA THR A 378 -1.68 3.35 -8.54
C THR A 378 -2.00 2.24 -7.52
N GLN A 379 -1.42 2.28 -6.31
CA GLN A 379 -1.84 1.41 -5.19
C GLN A 379 -3.34 1.58 -4.91
N ARG A 380 -3.80 2.83 -4.78
CA ARG A 380 -5.20 3.13 -4.48
C ARG A 380 -6.15 2.63 -5.57
N TRP A 381 -5.80 2.83 -6.83
CA TRP A 381 -6.58 2.31 -7.95
C TRP A 381 -6.74 0.80 -7.89
N ARG A 382 -5.66 0.05 -7.64
CA ARG A 382 -5.74 -1.41 -7.51
C ARG A 382 -6.60 -1.82 -6.30
N ALA A 383 -6.50 -1.11 -5.18
CA ALA A 383 -7.34 -1.33 -4.01
C ALA A 383 -8.84 -1.15 -4.31
N TYR A 384 -9.22 -0.08 -5.02
CA TYR A 384 -10.61 0.11 -5.46
C TYR A 384 -11.09 -0.97 -6.42
N LEU A 385 -10.29 -1.33 -7.43
CA LEU A 385 -10.66 -2.39 -8.37
C LEU A 385 -10.83 -3.75 -7.68
N ALA A 386 -9.98 -4.07 -6.70
CA ALA A 386 -10.13 -5.28 -5.88
C ALA A 386 -11.42 -5.25 -5.06
N HIS A 387 -11.72 -4.12 -4.42
CA HIS A 387 -12.97 -3.95 -3.68
C HIS A 387 -14.20 -4.14 -4.58
N TYR A 388 -14.22 -3.51 -5.77
CA TYR A 388 -15.31 -3.68 -6.73
C TYR A 388 -15.41 -5.10 -7.31
N ALA A 389 -14.30 -5.85 -7.35
CA ALA A 389 -14.31 -7.27 -7.69
C ALA A 389 -14.79 -8.18 -6.54
N GLY A 390 -15.17 -7.62 -5.39
CA GLY A 390 -15.63 -8.35 -4.21
C GLY A 390 -14.51 -8.98 -3.38
N ILE A 391 -13.26 -8.59 -3.60
CA ILE A 391 -12.11 -9.02 -2.79
C ILE A 391 -12.03 -8.13 -1.55
N ARG A 392 -11.71 -8.72 -0.41
CA ARG A 392 -11.53 -7.97 0.84
C ARG A 392 -10.25 -7.14 0.75
N VAL A 393 -10.36 -5.87 1.14
CA VAL A 393 -9.27 -4.89 1.07
C VAL A 393 -9.07 -4.24 2.43
N SER A 394 -7.81 -4.17 2.87
CA SER A 394 -7.35 -3.30 3.95
C SER A 394 -6.43 -2.25 3.33
N TYR A 395 -6.87 -1.00 3.21
CA TYR A 395 -6.11 0.06 2.54
C TYR A 395 -5.77 1.18 3.51
#